data_AF-A0A0Q6TGI7-F1
#
_entry.id   AF-A0A0Q6TGI7-F1
#
_cell.length_a   1.000
_cell.length_b   1.000
_cell.length_c   1.000
_cell.angle_alpha   90.00
_cell.angle_beta   90.00
_cell.angle_gamma   90.00
#
_symmetry.space_group_name_H-M   'P 1'
#
loop_
_entity.id
_entity.type
_entity.pdbx_description
1 polymer ?
#
loop_
_entity_poly.entity_id
_entity_poly.type
_entity_poly.pdbx_seq_one_letter_code
_entity_poly.pdbx_strand_id
1 'polypeptide(L)'
;MIKGGDTYYVFGTFTGIKTSKDMTTWTNAGAVFPKGFQLDWWSKDIPQGAQIWAPDISWHDGKYWMYYAVSAWMNFNSSIGLATNTTLDPTDPAYKWEDQGQVISYKNGGEGVNVIDPNAFIDKDGREYLLYGSFKAGLRMVELDRKTGKLLSDTPTPTVLTKSLGEGVFLIKDPRYYYIFASRGICCSGAKSTYQIVMGRSRTITGPYLAKDGGSWVDDKYSLLLAGDDNEPGRGHNGIYSEGDTTYLVYHAYTKAFDYNSVLNIKPLYMDADGWPTVTPTRTKFQMAPFEQKVFAGK
;
A
#
# COMPACT_ATOMS: atom_id res chain seq x y z
N MET A 1 -1.02 6.43 4.07
CA MET A 1 -1.08 7.79 4.69
C MET A 1 -2.15 7.73 5.76
N ILE A 2 -1.94 8.42 6.88
CA ILE A 2 -2.86 8.41 8.03
C ILE A 2 -2.79 9.75 8.77
N LYS A 3 -3.78 10.05 9.62
CA LYS A 3 -3.78 11.22 10.48
C LYS A 3 -3.68 10.80 11.95
N GLY A 4 -2.81 11.46 12.70
CA GLY A 4 -2.72 11.39 14.17
C GLY A 4 -2.83 12.79 14.75
N GLY A 5 -3.78 13.01 15.65
CA GLY A 5 -4.21 14.35 16.05
C GLY A 5 -4.53 15.25 14.84
N ASP A 6 -3.84 16.39 14.75
CA ASP A 6 -3.95 17.37 13.67
C ASP A 6 -2.88 17.21 12.57
N THR A 7 -2.11 16.11 12.60
CA THR A 7 -0.94 15.90 11.73
C THR A 7 -1.17 14.74 10.77
N TYR A 8 -0.91 14.97 9.49
CA TYR A 8 -0.88 13.94 8.46
C TYR A 8 0.49 13.29 8.38
N TYR A 9 0.52 11.98 8.19
CA TYR A 9 1.72 11.17 8.08
C TYR A 9 1.71 10.35 6.80
N VAL A 10 2.81 10.40 6.06
CA VAL A 10 3.11 9.49 4.95
C VAL A 10 4.33 8.67 5.32
N PHE A 11 4.18 7.36 5.22
CA PHE A 11 5.26 6.39 5.43
C PHE A 11 5.65 5.82 4.08
N GLY A 12 6.94 5.69 3.84
CA GLY A 12 7.48 5.13 2.59
C GLY A 12 8.65 4.20 2.83
N THR A 13 9.23 3.70 1.74
CA THR A 13 10.45 2.89 1.73
C THR A 13 11.53 3.48 2.65
N PHE A 14 12.30 2.60 3.29
CA PHE A 14 13.19 2.88 4.43
C PHE A 14 12.46 3.28 5.71
N THR A 15 11.16 3.04 5.77
CA THR A 15 10.24 3.53 6.81
C THR A 15 10.32 5.05 7.01
N GLY A 16 10.69 5.79 5.96
CA GLY A 16 10.80 7.24 6.00
C GLY A 16 9.45 7.88 6.28
N ILE A 17 9.44 8.89 7.14
CA ILE A 17 8.25 9.60 7.58
C ILE A 17 8.26 11.00 6.97
N LYS A 18 7.14 11.39 6.37
CA LYS A 18 6.84 12.79 6.07
C LYS A 18 5.62 13.23 6.85
N THR A 19 5.66 14.44 7.40
CA THR A 19 4.54 15.04 8.14
C THR A 19 4.04 16.32 7.49
N SER A 20 2.76 16.62 7.68
CA SER A 20 2.12 17.85 7.20
C SER A 20 0.93 18.22 8.09
N LYS A 21 0.58 19.50 8.14
CA LYS A 21 -0.66 19.99 8.77
C LYS A 21 -1.77 20.31 7.76
N ASP A 22 -1.42 20.39 6.47
CA ASP A 22 -2.30 20.91 5.40
C ASP A 22 -2.33 20.04 4.13
N MET A 23 -1.60 18.91 4.12
CA MET A 23 -1.39 18.01 2.99
C MET A 23 -0.67 18.62 1.77
N THR A 24 -0.16 19.85 1.87
CA THR A 24 0.54 20.56 0.79
C THR A 24 2.00 20.81 1.12
N THR A 25 2.30 21.25 2.33
CA THR A 25 3.66 21.48 2.83
C THR A 25 4.08 20.28 3.67
N TRP A 26 5.14 19.59 3.23
CA TRP A 26 5.61 18.36 3.86
C TRP A 26 7.02 18.49 4.40
N THR A 27 7.23 18.01 5.62
CA THR A 27 8.54 17.96 6.29
C THR A 27 9.00 16.52 6.44
N ASN A 28 10.30 16.26 6.25
CA ASN A 28 10.87 14.96 6.57
C ASN A 28 10.98 14.80 8.10
N ALA A 29 10.40 13.75 8.66
CA ALA A 29 10.27 13.52 10.10
C ALA A 29 11.02 12.26 10.58
N GLY A 30 12.11 11.89 9.88
CA GLY A 30 12.92 10.73 10.22
C GLY A 30 12.38 9.42 9.66
N ALA A 31 12.54 8.34 10.40
CA ALA A 31 12.12 7.00 10.02
C ALA A 31 11.63 6.21 11.25
N VAL A 32 10.76 5.22 11.04
CA VAL A 32 10.31 4.31 12.12
C VAL A 32 11.46 3.50 12.66
N PHE A 33 12.23 2.89 11.76
CA PHE A 33 13.41 2.13 12.09
C PHE A 33 14.67 2.91 11.69
N PRO A 34 15.72 2.90 12.52
CA PRO A 34 16.97 3.56 12.16
C PRO A 34 17.63 2.87 10.95
N LYS A 35 18.47 3.62 10.24
CA LYS A 35 19.23 3.06 9.11
C LYS A 35 20.12 1.91 9.60
N GLY A 36 20.11 0.78 8.88
CA GLY A 36 20.86 -0.42 9.25
C GLY A 36 20.20 -1.27 10.33
N PHE A 37 18.97 -0.96 10.72
CA PHE A 37 18.18 -1.79 11.61
C PHE A 37 17.97 -3.20 11.02
N GLN A 38 18.25 -4.21 11.83
CA GLN A 38 18.09 -5.61 11.48
C GLN A 38 17.55 -6.36 12.69
N LEU A 39 16.45 -7.09 12.50
CA LEU A 39 15.88 -7.97 13.52
C LEU A 39 16.27 -9.42 13.30
N ASP A 40 16.30 -10.18 14.40
CA ASP A 40 16.72 -11.57 14.43
C ASP A 40 15.85 -12.48 13.54
N TRP A 41 14.56 -12.14 13.38
CA TRP A 41 13.65 -13.00 12.63
C TRP A 41 13.88 -12.96 11.11
N TRP A 42 14.41 -11.87 10.55
CA TRP A 42 14.75 -11.82 9.12
C TRP A 42 16.23 -11.98 8.81
N SER A 43 17.12 -11.83 9.81
CA SER A 43 18.56 -12.01 9.59
C SER A 43 18.96 -13.41 9.12
N LYS A 44 18.09 -14.40 9.37
CA LYS A 44 18.30 -15.80 8.98
C LYS A 44 17.90 -16.09 7.53
N ASP A 45 16.79 -15.51 7.09
CA ASP A 45 16.13 -15.88 5.83
C ASP A 45 16.39 -14.88 4.70
N ILE A 46 16.75 -13.64 5.04
CA ILE A 46 16.93 -12.54 4.09
C ILE A 46 18.43 -12.16 4.06
N PRO A 47 19.08 -12.16 2.88
CA PRO A 47 20.52 -11.94 2.77
C PRO A 47 20.99 -10.57 3.26
N GLN A 48 22.31 -10.42 3.39
CA GLN A 48 22.96 -9.14 3.66
C GLN A 48 22.53 -8.06 2.65
N GLY A 49 22.35 -6.83 3.15
CA GLY A 49 21.86 -5.71 2.35
C GLY A 49 20.34 -5.61 2.29
N ALA A 50 19.62 -6.43 3.06
CA ALA A 50 18.17 -6.29 3.24
C ALA A 50 17.79 -4.89 3.72
N GLN A 51 16.67 -4.40 3.19
CA GLN A 51 16.11 -3.10 3.48
C GLN A 51 14.62 -3.23 3.74
N ILE A 52 14.05 -2.22 4.42
CA ILE A 52 12.63 -2.17 4.75
C ILE A 52 11.90 -1.33 3.71
N TRP A 53 10.92 -1.91 3.03
CA TRP A 53 10.24 -1.31 1.89
C TRP A 53 8.73 -1.22 2.09
N ALA A 54 8.12 -0.26 1.37
CA ALA A 54 6.68 -0.17 1.13
C ALA A 54 5.77 -0.43 2.35
N PRO A 55 5.90 0.35 3.45
CA PRO A 55 5.04 0.16 4.59
C PRO A 55 3.60 0.58 4.31
N ASP A 56 2.64 -0.16 4.84
CA ASP A 56 1.24 0.23 4.93
C ASP A 56 0.84 0.40 6.39
N ILE A 57 0.06 1.45 6.68
CA ILE A 57 -0.30 1.83 8.05
C ILE A 57 -1.81 2.01 8.18
N SER A 58 -2.35 1.44 9.25
CA SER A 58 -3.76 1.57 9.61
C SER A 58 -3.92 1.70 11.12
N TRP A 59 -5.04 2.29 11.53
CA TRP A 59 -5.45 2.37 12.93
C TRP A 59 -6.31 1.16 13.34
N HIS A 60 -5.99 0.61 14.50
CA HIS A 60 -6.57 -0.60 15.08
C HIS A 60 -6.84 -0.40 16.56
N ASP A 61 -8.04 0.09 16.88
CA ASP A 61 -8.61 0.16 18.24
C ASP A 61 -7.59 0.51 19.36
N GLY A 62 -6.84 1.60 19.17
CA GLY A 62 -5.85 2.09 20.13
C GLY A 62 -4.39 1.94 19.70
N LYS A 63 -4.10 1.28 18.58
CA LYS A 63 -2.75 1.14 18.04
C LYS A 63 -2.70 1.46 16.55
N TYR A 64 -1.63 2.11 16.14
CA TYR A 64 -1.16 2.16 14.76
C TYR A 64 -0.46 0.85 14.43
N TRP A 65 -0.90 0.16 13.39
CA TRP A 65 -0.26 -1.04 12.88
C TRP A 65 0.40 -0.72 11.55
N MET A 66 1.68 -1.05 11.44
CA MET A 66 2.48 -0.87 10.25
C MET A 66 2.98 -2.21 9.75
N TYR A 67 2.41 -2.67 8.63
CA TYR A 67 2.97 -3.77 7.88
C TYR A 67 4.11 -3.24 7.01
N TYR A 68 5.22 -3.96 6.94
CA TYR A 68 6.38 -3.55 6.16
C TYR A 68 7.05 -4.76 5.52
N ALA A 69 7.60 -4.56 4.32
CA ALA A 69 8.37 -5.59 3.64
C ALA A 69 9.84 -5.52 4.04
N VAL A 70 10.49 -6.67 4.16
CA VAL A 70 11.95 -6.80 4.25
C VAL A 70 12.39 -7.60 3.04
N SER A 71 13.30 -7.04 2.26
CA SER A 71 13.76 -7.65 1.02
C SER A 71 15.13 -7.08 0.61
N ALA A 72 15.79 -7.72 -0.35
CA ALA A 72 17.06 -7.28 -0.90
C ALA A 72 16.97 -7.23 -2.43
N TRP A 73 17.71 -6.31 -3.04
CA TRP A 73 17.63 -6.11 -4.49
C TRP A 73 17.94 -7.39 -5.26
N MET A 74 17.03 -7.78 -6.17
CA MET A 74 17.10 -9.03 -6.95
C MET A 74 17.14 -10.32 -6.11
N ASN A 75 16.80 -10.27 -4.83
CA ASN A 75 16.57 -11.44 -4.00
C ASN A 75 15.09 -11.51 -3.58
N PHE A 76 14.43 -12.60 -3.96
CA PHE A 76 13.00 -12.79 -3.74
C PHE A 76 12.68 -13.58 -2.46
N ASN A 77 13.67 -13.88 -1.62
CA ASN A 77 13.48 -14.40 -0.28
C ASN A 77 13.03 -13.26 0.65
N SER A 78 11.85 -12.72 0.37
CA SER A 78 11.29 -11.56 1.05
C SER A 78 10.34 -12.00 2.16
N SER A 79 10.05 -11.10 3.09
CA SER A 79 9.05 -11.31 4.14
C SER A 79 8.35 -10.02 4.49
N ILE A 80 7.15 -10.12 5.04
CA ILE A 80 6.42 -8.99 5.62
C ILE A 80 6.41 -9.15 7.14
N GLY A 81 6.73 -8.07 7.84
CA GLY A 81 6.65 -7.92 9.29
C GLY A 81 5.52 -6.99 9.71
N LEU A 82 5.31 -6.90 11.02
CA LEU A 82 4.35 -5.98 11.64
C LEU A 82 5.04 -5.22 12.77
N ALA A 83 4.88 -3.91 12.80
CA ALA A 83 5.24 -3.07 13.94
C ALA A 83 4.02 -2.31 14.44
N THR A 84 3.95 -2.05 15.75
CA THR A 84 2.85 -1.29 16.34
C THR A 84 3.35 -0.12 17.18
N ASN A 85 2.56 0.94 17.24
CA ASN A 85 2.77 2.07 18.15
C ASN A 85 1.41 2.58 18.63
N THR A 86 1.34 3.26 19.78
CA THR A 86 0.10 3.84 20.31
C THR A 86 -0.09 5.31 19.93
N THR A 87 0.98 5.95 19.47
CA THR A 87 1.02 7.37 19.10
C THR A 87 1.95 7.59 17.91
N LEU A 88 1.65 8.59 17.08
CA LEU A 88 2.54 9.05 16.00
C LEU A 88 3.29 10.34 16.35
N ASP A 89 3.00 10.94 17.51
CA ASP A 89 3.70 12.12 17.99
C ASP A 89 5.03 11.70 18.63
N PRO A 90 6.19 12.06 18.03
CA PRO A 90 7.50 11.69 18.58
C PRO A 90 7.82 12.36 19.92
N THR A 91 7.03 13.35 20.36
CA THR A 91 7.19 14.01 21.66
C THR A 91 6.39 13.33 22.78
N ASP A 92 5.47 12.44 22.44
CA ASP A 92 4.71 11.66 23.41
C ASP A 92 5.63 10.62 24.09
N PRO A 93 5.67 10.54 25.44
CA PRO A 93 6.49 9.55 26.14
C PRO A 93 6.13 8.10 25.82
N ALA A 94 4.93 7.83 25.28
CA ALA A 94 4.53 6.52 24.79
C ALA A 94 5.00 6.22 23.36
N TYR A 95 5.66 7.17 22.68
CA TYR A 95 6.16 6.99 21.32
C TYR A 95 7.24 5.92 21.28
N LYS A 96 6.83 4.73 20.84
CA LYS A 96 7.71 3.58 20.71
C LYS A 96 7.13 2.61 19.71
N TRP A 97 7.88 2.37 18.63
CA TRP A 97 7.55 1.31 17.69
C TRP A 97 8.01 -0.03 18.24
N GLU A 98 7.07 -0.95 18.37
CA GLU A 98 7.28 -2.30 18.87
C GLU A 98 7.12 -3.30 17.73
N ASP A 99 8.21 -4.00 17.40
CA ASP A 99 8.15 -5.10 16.44
C ASP A 99 7.29 -6.24 16.99
N GLN A 100 6.41 -6.77 16.14
CA GLN A 100 5.56 -7.91 16.43
C GLN A 100 6.04 -9.17 15.70
N GLY A 101 7.18 -9.12 14.99
CA GLY A 101 7.76 -10.25 14.27
C GLY A 101 7.24 -10.43 12.84
N GLN A 102 7.69 -11.52 12.21
CA GLN A 102 7.26 -11.93 10.87
C GLN A 102 5.74 -12.17 10.82
N VAL A 103 5.11 -11.82 9.70
CA VAL A 103 3.71 -12.10 9.38
C VAL A 103 3.65 -13.21 8.33
N ILE A 104 4.37 -13.03 7.23
CA ILE A 104 4.41 -13.97 6.11
C ILE A 104 5.79 -13.91 5.43
N SER A 105 6.21 -15.01 4.82
CA SER A 105 7.52 -15.12 4.15
C SER A 105 7.39 -15.76 2.77
N TYR A 106 8.45 -15.69 1.97
CA TYR A 106 8.55 -16.42 0.70
C TYR A 106 8.29 -17.93 0.82
N LYS A 107 8.43 -18.54 2.01
CA LYS A 107 8.21 -19.98 2.24
C LYS A 107 6.72 -20.35 2.23
N ASN A 108 5.85 -19.44 2.64
CA ASN A 108 4.40 -19.68 2.78
C ASN A 108 3.53 -18.59 2.12
N GLY A 109 4.13 -17.63 1.41
CA GLY A 109 3.45 -16.55 0.69
C GLY A 109 2.98 -16.89 -0.71
N GLY A 110 3.07 -18.15 -1.13
CA GLY A 110 2.70 -18.62 -2.45
C GLY A 110 3.91 -18.82 -3.35
N GLU A 111 3.87 -19.89 -4.15
CA GLU A 111 4.98 -20.30 -5.00
C GLU A 111 5.35 -19.21 -6.01
N GLY A 112 6.64 -18.87 -6.05
CA GLY A 112 7.19 -17.87 -6.96
C GLY A 112 6.76 -16.43 -6.68
N VAL A 113 6.03 -16.13 -5.59
CA VAL A 113 5.61 -14.76 -5.25
C VAL A 113 6.73 -14.04 -4.51
N ASN A 114 7.01 -12.79 -4.90
CA ASN A 114 7.84 -11.91 -4.08
C ASN A 114 6.98 -11.32 -2.96
N VAL A 115 7.24 -11.71 -1.70
CA VAL A 115 6.42 -11.34 -0.55
C VAL A 115 6.82 -9.97 -0.02
N ILE A 116 6.43 -8.92 -0.75
CA ILE A 116 6.62 -7.50 -0.41
C ILE A 116 5.34 -6.70 -0.69
N ASP A 117 5.39 -5.39 -0.48
CA ASP A 117 4.31 -4.44 -0.77
C ASP A 117 2.98 -4.79 -0.08
N PRO A 118 2.97 -4.88 1.26
CA PRO A 118 1.74 -5.16 2.01
C PRO A 118 0.69 -4.06 1.81
N ASN A 119 -0.57 -4.47 1.73
CA ASN A 119 -1.72 -3.63 2.02
C ASN A 119 -2.70 -4.39 2.90
N ALA A 120 -3.01 -3.82 4.07
CA ALA A 120 -3.97 -4.40 5.02
C ALA A 120 -5.37 -3.82 4.79
N PHE A 121 -6.38 -4.70 4.73
CA PHE A 121 -7.76 -4.32 4.49
C PHE A 121 -8.70 -5.03 5.48
N ILE A 122 -9.52 -4.26 6.19
CA ILE A 122 -10.56 -4.79 7.09
C ILE A 122 -11.90 -4.66 6.39
N ASP A 123 -12.56 -5.78 6.10
CA ASP A 123 -13.86 -5.78 5.42
C ASP A 123 -15.02 -5.50 6.38
N LYS A 124 -16.20 -5.22 5.81
CA LYS A 124 -17.43 -4.88 6.54
C LYS A 124 -17.90 -5.92 7.55
N ASP A 125 -17.47 -7.17 7.40
CA ASP A 125 -17.78 -8.28 8.31
C ASP A 125 -16.75 -8.44 9.45
N GLY A 126 -15.72 -7.57 9.47
CA GLY A 126 -14.66 -7.57 10.47
C GLY A 126 -13.50 -8.50 10.16
N ARG A 127 -13.52 -9.22 9.02
CA ARG A 127 -12.37 -10.02 8.57
C ARG A 127 -11.26 -9.10 8.06
N GLU A 128 -10.03 -9.47 8.35
CA GLU A 128 -8.86 -8.73 7.93
C GLU A 128 -8.05 -9.53 6.91
N TYR A 129 -7.57 -8.83 5.89
CA TYR A 129 -6.86 -9.40 4.76
C TYR A 129 -5.55 -8.66 4.56
N LEU A 130 -4.51 -9.41 4.20
CA LEU A 130 -3.24 -8.87 3.74
C LEU A 130 -3.11 -9.14 2.25
N LEU A 131 -3.10 -8.09 1.44
CA LEU A 131 -2.71 -8.14 0.04
C LEU A 131 -1.21 -7.88 -0.06
N TYR A 132 -0.53 -8.55 -0.99
CA TYR A 132 0.92 -8.40 -1.19
C TYR A 132 1.33 -8.92 -2.57
N GLY A 133 2.57 -8.63 -2.97
CA GLY A 133 3.18 -9.20 -4.17
C GLY A 133 3.88 -8.15 -5.04
N SER A 134 4.92 -8.59 -5.76
CA SER A 134 5.63 -7.76 -6.73
C SER A 134 6.31 -8.63 -7.79
N PHE A 135 6.10 -8.31 -9.07
CA PHE A 135 6.64 -9.05 -10.22
C PHE A 135 6.26 -10.54 -10.20
N LYS A 136 7.14 -11.41 -10.71
CA LYS A 136 7.09 -12.88 -10.65
C LYS A 136 5.68 -13.46 -10.84
N ALA A 137 5.16 -14.16 -9.83
CA ALA A 137 3.88 -14.84 -9.86
C ALA A 137 2.68 -13.92 -9.54
N GLY A 138 2.89 -12.60 -9.45
CA GLY A 138 1.87 -11.59 -9.26
C GLY A 138 1.45 -11.38 -7.81
N LEU A 139 0.24 -10.89 -7.65
CA LEU A 139 -0.36 -10.43 -6.40
C LEU A 139 -1.16 -11.54 -5.72
N ARG A 140 -1.14 -11.53 -4.39
CA ARG A 140 -1.83 -12.49 -3.53
C ARG A 140 -2.62 -11.79 -2.44
N MET A 141 -3.55 -12.53 -1.85
CA MET A 141 -4.27 -12.13 -0.64
C MET A 141 -4.38 -13.31 0.32
N VAL A 142 -4.17 -13.05 1.61
CA VAL A 142 -4.37 -14.01 2.71
C VAL A 142 -5.20 -13.36 3.81
N GLU A 143 -5.78 -14.17 4.68
CA GLU A 143 -6.50 -13.68 5.86
C GLU A 143 -5.57 -13.56 7.08
N LEU A 144 -5.85 -12.53 7.87
CA LEU A 144 -5.17 -12.25 9.12
C LEU A 144 -6.09 -12.51 10.31
N ASP A 145 -5.51 -12.95 11.42
CA ASP A 145 -6.15 -12.88 12.72
C ASP A 145 -6.19 -11.42 13.18
N ARG A 146 -7.41 -10.89 13.31
CA ARG A 146 -7.70 -9.49 13.66
C ARG A 146 -7.11 -9.05 15.00
N LYS A 147 -6.86 -9.98 15.93
CA LYS A 147 -6.37 -9.65 17.28
C LYS A 147 -4.85 -9.50 17.30
N THR A 148 -4.17 -10.28 16.46
CA THR A 148 -2.70 -10.38 16.46
C THR A 148 -2.04 -9.71 15.26
N GLY A 149 -2.79 -9.50 14.17
CA GLY A 149 -2.28 -9.02 12.90
C GLY A 149 -1.39 -10.01 12.16
N LYS A 150 -1.43 -11.29 12.58
CA LYS A 150 -0.68 -12.41 12.00
C LYS A 150 -1.56 -13.22 11.07
N LEU A 151 -0.96 -14.16 10.33
CA LEU A 151 -1.72 -15.07 9.50
C LEU A 151 -2.77 -15.80 10.33
N LEU A 152 -3.98 -15.92 9.78
CA LEU A 152 -5.03 -16.73 10.40
C LEU A 152 -4.69 -18.22 10.44
N SER A 153 -3.80 -18.67 9.53
CA SER A 153 -3.27 -20.03 9.45
C SER A 153 -1.81 -19.99 9.00
N ASP A 154 -0.94 -20.77 9.65
CA ASP A 154 0.49 -20.86 9.31
C ASP A 154 0.73 -21.44 7.90
N THR A 155 -0.24 -22.20 7.39
CA THR A 155 -0.26 -22.78 6.04
C THR A 155 -1.42 -22.18 5.23
N PRO A 156 -1.37 -20.87 4.92
CA PRO A 156 -2.46 -20.23 4.21
C PRO A 156 -2.57 -20.80 2.80
N THR A 157 -3.77 -20.73 2.22
CA THR A 157 -3.97 -20.90 0.77
C THR A 157 -4.22 -19.52 0.18
N PRO A 158 -3.19 -18.83 -0.36
CA PRO A 158 -3.34 -17.47 -0.83
C PRO A 158 -4.30 -17.39 -2.02
N THR A 159 -5.22 -16.43 -1.99
CA THR A 159 -6.03 -16.08 -3.16
C THR A 159 -5.13 -15.48 -4.23
N VAL A 160 -5.20 -16.00 -5.45
CA VAL A 160 -4.46 -15.46 -6.60
C VAL A 160 -5.21 -14.25 -7.13
N LEU A 161 -4.63 -13.06 -6.99
CA LEU A 161 -5.18 -11.84 -7.55
C LEU A 161 -4.67 -11.61 -8.97
N THR A 162 -3.38 -11.87 -9.23
CA THR A 162 -2.77 -11.76 -10.57
C THR A 162 -1.72 -12.84 -10.77
N LYS A 163 -1.40 -13.17 -12.04
CA LYS A 163 -0.36 -14.16 -12.38
C LYS A 163 1.00 -13.54 -12.68
N SER A 164 1.03 -12.30 -13.18
CA SER A 164 2.29 -11.59 -13.45
C SER A 164 2.21 -10.08 -13.25
N LEU A 165 1.02 -9.54 -13.01
CA LEU A 165 0.81 -8.09 -12.89
C LEU A 165 1.49 -7.49 -11.67
N GLY A 166 2.40 -6.55 -11.94
CA GLY A 166 2.63 -5.35 -11.14
C GLY A 166 3.15 -5.55 -9.71
N GLU A 167 3.07 -4.47 -8.95
CA GLU A 167 3.47 -4.36 -7.54
C GLU A 167 2.70 -3.21 -6.86
N GLY A 168 2.91 -2.96 -5.56
CA GLY A 168 2.26 -1.87 -4.83
C GLY A 168 0.74 -1.98 -4.84
N VAL A 169 0.21 -3.13 -4.43
CA VAL A 169 -1.23 -3.39 -4.40
C VAL A 169 -1.91 -2.51 -3.36
N PHE A 170 -3.10 -1.99 -3.70
CA PHE A 170 -3.95 -1.29 -2.74
C PHE A 170 -5.41 -1.61 -3.01
N LEU A 171 -6.19 -1.88 -1.97
CA LEU A 171 -7.62 -2.17 -2.06
C LEU A 171 -8.44 -1.09 -1.36
N ILE A 172 -9.50 -0.63 -2.01
CA ILE A 172 -10.54 0.19 -1.37
C ILE A 172 -11.92 -0.32 -1.75
N LYS A 173 -12.93 0.09 -0.99
CA LYS A 173 -14.31 -0.24 -1.25
C LYS A 173 -15.20 1.00 -1.33
N ASP A 174 -16.03 1.07 -2.37
CA ASP A 174 -17.21 1.94 -2.40
C ASP A 174 -18.46 1.12 -1.97
N PRO A 175 -19.67 1.72 -1.88
CA PRO A 175 -20.88 0.98 -1.52
C PRO A 175 -21.18 -0.26 -2.40
N ARG A 176 -20.66 -0.34 -3.63
CA ARG A 176 -21.02 -1.34 -4.65
C ARG A 176 -19.91 -2.32 -5.02
N TYR A 177 -18.66 -1.86 -5.02
CA TYR A 177 -17.50 -2.55 -5.58
C TYR A 177 -16.27 -2.40 -4.67
N TYR A 178 -15.43 -3.42 -4.69
CA TYR A 178 -14.03 -3.35 -4.30
C TYR A 178 -13.25 -2.89 -5.53
N TYR A 179 -12.35 -1.93 -5.37
CA TYR A 179 -11.43 -1.44 -6.39
C TYR A 179 -10.02 -1.82 -5.98
N ILE A 180 -9.37 -2.62 -6.81
CA ILE A 180 -7.97 -3.00 -6.64
C ILE A 180 -7.10 -2.11 -7.53
N PHE A 181 -6.01 -1.59 -6.96
CA PHE A 181 -4.99 -0.84 -7.66
C PHE A 181 -3.68 -1.61 -7.63
N ALA A 182 -2.87 -1.42 -8.66
CA ALA A 182 -1.49 -1.86 -8.69
C ALA A 182 -0.69 -0.92 -9.61
N SER A 183 0.64 -1.01 -9.53
CA SER A 183 1.53 -0.26 -10.40
C SER A 183 2.19 -1.14 -11.45
N ARG A 184 2.39 -0.57 -12.64
CA ARG A 184 2.92 -1.22 -13.85
C ARG A 184 4.06 -0.41 -14.42
N GLY A 185 5.00 -1.09 -15.09
CA GLY A 185 6.12 -0.43 -15.78
C GLY A 185 7.36 -0.35 -14.91
N ILE A 186 8.30 0.51 -15.30
CA ILE A 186 9.61 0.60 -14.66
C ILE A 186 9.57 1.72 -13.62
N CYS A 187 9.76 1.36 -12.35
CA CYS A 187 10.08 2.32 -11.31
C CYS A 187 11.57 2.68 -11.35
N CYS A 188 11.93 3.65 -10.51
CA CYS A 188 13.27 3.79 -9.96
C CYS A 188 14.34 4.14 -11.01
N SER A 189 13.92 4.71 -12.14
CA SER A 189 14.77 5.00 -13.30
C SER A 189 14.74 6.48 -13.71
N GLY A 190 14.33 7.37 -12.79
CA GLY A 190 14.25 8.82 -13.01
C GLY A 190 13.47 9.15 -14.29
N ALA A 191 14.09 9.87 -15.21
CA ALA A 191 13.54 10.25 -16.51
C ALA A 191 13.11 9.07 -17.41
N LYS A 192 13.64 7.86 -17.17
CA LYS A 192 13.33 6.65 -17.95
C LYS A 192 12.25 5.78 -17.30
N SER A 193 11.68 6.22 -16.18
CA SER A 193 10.59 5.50 -15.53
C SER A 193 9.36 5.48 -16.44
N THR A 194 8.60 4.39 -16.40
CA THR A 194 7.37 4.21 -17.20
C THR A 194 6.19 3.79 -16.31
N TYR A 195 6.32 4.11 -15.02
CA TYR A 195 5.44 3.65 -13.98
C TYR A 195 4.04 4.26 -14.14
N GLN A 196 3.00 3.44 -13.98
CA GLN A 196 1.61 3.83 -14.12
C GLN A 196 0.73 3.09 -13.11
N ILE A 197 -0.35 3.73 -12.67
CA ILE A 197 -1.34 3.15 -11.77
C ILE A 197 -2.48 2.57 -12.59
N VAL A 198 -2.78 1.31 -12.35
CA VAL A 198 -3.84 0.55 -13.02
C VAL A 198 -4.85 0.03 -12.00
N MET A 199 -6.08 -0.23 -12.45
CA MET A 199 -7.19 -0.62 -11.58
C MET A 199 -8.10 -1.69 -12.19
N GLY A 200 -8.74 -2.45 -11.32
CA GLY A 200 -9.83 -3.36 -11.61
C GLY A 200 -10.89 -3.26 -10.51
N ARG A 201 -12.07 -3.85 -10.72
CA ARG A 201 -13.11 -3.89 -9.68
C ARG A 201 -13.82 -5.23 -9.59
N SER A 202 -14.29 -5.56 -8.40
CA SER A 202 -15.07 -6.76 -8.09
C SER A 202 -16.23 -6.43 -7.17
N ARG A 203 -17.28 -7.26 -7.15
CA ARG A 203 -18.35 -7.18 -6.13
C ARG A 203 -18.01 -7.93 -4.84
N THR A 204 -16.97 -8.76 -4.89
CA THR A 204 -16.48 -9.63 -3.81
C THR A 204 -15.00 -9.37 -3.58
N ILE A 205 -14.57 -9.40 -2.32
CA ILE A 205 -13.18 -9.10 -1.95
C ILE A 205 -12.16 -10.06 -2.59
N THR A 206 -12.53 -11.33 -2.79
CA THR A 206 -11.68 -12.35 -3.44
C THR A 206 -11.70 -12.28 -4.97
N GLY A 207 -12.42 -11.33 -5.56
CA GLY A 207 -12.58 -11.26 -7.00
C GLY A 207 -13.68 -12.19 -7.54
N PRO A 208 -13.76 -12.39 -8.86
CA PRO A 208 -12.80 -11.90 -9.86
C PRO A 208 -12.85 -10.39 -10.02
N TYR A 209 -11.68 -9.76 -10.07
CA TYR A 209 -11.54 -8.35 -10.45
C TYR A 209 -11.50 -8.25 -11.97
N LEU A 210 -12.26 -7.30 -12.51
CA LEU A 210 -12.35 -7.06 -13.95
C LEU A 210 -11.94 -5.63 -14.28
N ALA A 211 -11.43 -5.42 -15.48
CA ALA A 211 -11.22 -4.10 -16.09
C ALA A 211 -12.53 -3.53 -16.66
N LYS A 212 -12.51 -2.27 -17.07
CA LYS A 212 -13.62 -1.56 -17.75
C LYS A 212 -14.16 -2.29 -18.97
N ASP A 213 -13.28 -2.91 -19.75
CA ASP A 213 -13.62 -3.68 -20.94
C ASP A 213 -14.08 -5.12 -20.62
N GLY A 214 -14.19 -5.48 -19.34
CA GLY A 214 -14.55 -6.83 -18.89
C GLY A 214 -13.36 -7.80 -18.83
N GLY A 215 -12.15 -7.37 -19.16
CA GLY A 215 -10.96 -8.20 -19.08
C GLY A 215 -10.63 -8.64 -17.65
N SER A 216 -10.13 -9.86 -17.51
CA SER A 216 -9.74 -10.48 -16.23
C SER A 216 -8.44 -9.88 -15.66
N TRP A 217 -8.51 -9.34 -14.43
CA TRP A 217 -7.34 -8.84 -13.69
C TRP A 217 -6.32 -9.95 -13.42
N VAL A 218 -6.78 -11.19 -13.21
CA VAL A 218 -5.91 -12.36 -13.01
C VAL A 218 -5.02 -12.63 -14.23
N ASP A 219 -5.54 -12.33 -15.44
CA ASP A 219 -4.86 -12.50 -16.72
C ASP A 219 -4.28 -11.18 -17.23
N ASP A 220 -3.92 -10.31 -16.28
CA ASP A 220 -3.23 -9.03 -16.48
C ASP A 220 -3.99 -8.06 -17.41
N LYS A 221 -5.32 -8.12 -17.40
CA LYS A 221 -6.19 -7.11 -18.02
C LYS A 221 -6.64 -6.10 -16.98
N TYR A 222 -6.46 -4.82 -17.27
CA TYR A 222 -6.65 -3.74 -16.31
C TYR A 222 -7.11 -2.47 -17.01
N SER A 223 -7.65 -1.54 -16.23
CA SER A 223 -7.94 -0.17 -16.66
C SER A 223 -6.87 0.78 -16.16
N LEU A 224 -6.45 1.72 -17.00
CA LEU A 224 -5.53 2.76 -16.59
C LEU A 224 -6.25 3.77 -15.67
N LEU A 225 -5.65 4.09 -14.51
CA LEU A 225 -6.07 5.22 -13.68
C LEU A 225 -5.20 6.46 -13.96
N LEU A 226 -3.87 6.29 -13.91
CA LEU A 226 -2.92 7.38 -14.02
C LEU A 226 -1.60 6.91 -14.64
N ALA A 227 -1.29 7.39 -15.85
CA ALA A 227 0.00 7.20 -16.49
C ALA A 227 0.94 8.37 -16.23
N GLY A 228 2.24 8.15 -16.43
CA GLY A 228 3.22 9.22 -16.52
C GLY A 228 3.02 10.13 -17.75
N ASP A 229 3.68 11.29 -17.72
CA ASP A 229 3.75 12.25 -18.82
C ASP A 229 5.15 12.88 -18.95
N ASP A 230 5.31 13.88 -19.82
CA ASP A 230 6.62 14.52 -20.09
C ASP A 230 7.26 15.19 -18.86
N ASN A 231 6.47 15.58 -17.87
CA ASN A 231 6.96 16.19 -16.64
C ASN A 231 7.15 15.16 -15.52
N GLU A 232 6.34 14.11 -15.52
CA GLU A 232 6.34 13.04 -14.53
C GLU A 232 6.27 11.66 -15.22
N PRO A 233 7.38 11.17 -15.83
CA PRO A 233 7.36 9.99 -16.71
C PRO A 233 6.98 8.67 -16.02
N GLY A 234 7.12 8.59 -14.69
CA GLY A 234 6.62 7.46 -13.90
C GLY A 234 5.85 7.93 -12.67
N ARG A 235 4.63 7.44 -12.52
CA ARG A 235 3.71 7.71 -11.40
C ARG A 235 3.19 6.38 -10.85
N GLY A 236 3.34 6.12 -9.56
CA GLY A 236 2.81 4.88 -9.01
C GLY A 236 3.11 4.63 -7.54
N HIS A 237 3.00 3.36 -7.19
CA HIS A 237 3.01 2.79 -5.84
C HIS A 237 2.12 3.62 -4.91
N ASN A 238 0.82 3.65 -5.24
CA ASN A 238 -0.12 4.49 -4.52
C ASN A 238 -0.52 3.85 -3.18
N GLY A 239 -0.63 4.69 -2.16
CA GLY A 239 -1.57 4.50 -1.08
C GLY A 239 -2.86 5.28 -1.34
N ILE A 240 -3.84 5.09 -0.46
CA ILE A 240 -5.06 5.89 -0.42
C ILE A 240 -5.27 6.41 1.00
N TYR A 241 -5.88 7.58 1.11
CA TYR A 241 -6.29 8.21 2.36
C TYR A 241 -7.71 8.75 2.19
N SER A 242 -8.55 8.66 3.21
CA SER A 242 -9.89 9.24 3.17
C SER A 242 -10.17 10.02 4.43
N GLU A 243 -10.72 11.23 4.27
CA GLU A 243 -11.16 12.09 5.36
C GLU A 243 -12.41 12.86 4.94
N GLY A 244 -13.42 12.83 5.80
CA GLY A 244 -14.72 13.41 5.48
C GLY A 244 -15.31 12.81 4.20
N ASP A 245 -15.64 13.67 3.24
CA ASP A 245 -16.26 13.28 1.96
C ASP A 245 -15.25 13.03 0.84
N THR A 246 -13.95 13.12 1.12
CA THR A 246 -12.90 13.12 0.11
C THR A 246 -11.94 11.96 0.32
N THR A 247 -11.81 11.14 -0.70
CA THR A 247 -10.78 10.11 -0.81
C THR A 247 -9.67 10.63 -1.72
N TYR A 248 -8.42 10.43 -1.32
CA TYR A 248 -7.22 10.92 -1.98
C TYR A 248 -6.36 9.75 -2.44
N LEU A 249 -5.93 9.79 -3.70
CA LEU A 249 -4.82 9.01 -4.22
C LEU A 249 -3.52 9.65 -3.72
N VAL A 250 -2.69 8.88 -3.02
CA VAL A 250 -1.41 9.31 -2.47
C VAL A 250 -0.32 8.49 -3.14
N TYR A 251 0.54 9.10 -3.95
CA TYR A 251 1.48 8.35 -4.79
C TYR A 251 2.80 9.09 -4.94
N HIS A 252 3.81 8.45 -5.50
CA HIS A 252 5.04 9.14 -5.86
C HIS A 252 5.19 9.28 -7.38
N ALA A 253 5.88 10.34 -7.80
CA ALA A 253 6.18 10.59 -9.19
C ALA A 253 7.63 11.04 -9.38
N TYR A 254 8.29 10.54 -10.42
CA TYR A 254 9.61 11.02 -10.84
C TYR A 254 9.47 12.37 -11.53
N THR A 255 9.75 13.46 -10.84
CA THR A 255 9.30 14.79 -11.28
C THR A 255 10.42 15.61 -11.89
N LYS A 256 10.28 16.02 -13.16
CA LYS A 256 11.29 16.76 -13.94
C LYS A 256 11.78 18.03 -13.26
N ALA A 257 10.87 18.79 -12.64
CA ALA A 257 11.21 20.02 -11.91
C ALA A 257 12.09 19.78 -10.67
N PHE A 258 12.20 18.53 -10.22
CA PHE A 258 13.02 18.10 -9.09
C PHE A 258 14.10 17.09 -9.55
N ASP A 259 14.68 17.31 -10.74
CA ASP A 259 15.72 16.45 -11.33
C ASP A 259 15.31 14.96 -11.43
N TYR A 260 14.02 14.73 -11.68
CA TYR A 260 13.39 13.40 -11.71
C TYR A 260 13.53 12.62 -10.39
N ASN A 261 13.75 13.29 -9.27
CA ASN A 261 13.60 12.69 -7.95
C ASN A 261 12.14 12.25 -7.74
N SER A 262 11.97 11.22 -6.91
CA SER A 262 10.65 10.73 -6.51
C SER A 262 10.02 11.70 -5.50
N VAL A 263 8.88 12.28 -5.86
CA VAL A 263 8.17 13.30 -5.06
C VAL A 263 6.76 12.83 -4.74
N LEU A 264 6.34 13.08 -3.49
CA LEU A 264 4.99 12.81 -3.01
C LEU A 264 3.96 13.67 -3.75
N ASN A 265 2.91 13.03 -4.23
CA ASN A 265 1.78 13.64 -4.89
C ASN A 265 0.48 13.17 -4.25
N ILE A 266 -0.49 14.09 -4.16
CA ILE A 266 -1.80 13.82 -3.58
C ILE A 266 -2.87 14.41 -4.48
N LYS A 267 -3.83 13.58 -4.92
CA LYS A 267 -4.94 14.00 -5.77
C LYS A 267 -6.26 13.45 -5.24
N PRO A 268 -7.35 14.24 -5.20
CA PRO A 268 -8.68 13.70 -4.92
C PRO A 268 -9.08 12.66 -5.96
N LEU A 269 -9.79 11.62 -5.53
CA LEU A 269 -10.45 10.65 -6.39
C LEU A 269 -11.90 11.07 -6.63
N TYR A 270 -12.28 10.98 -7.89
CA TYR A 270 -13.63 11.21 -8.40
C TYR A 270 -14.17 9.93 -9.01
N MET A 271 -15.45 9.95 -9.37
CA MET A 271 -16.10 8.92 -10.18
C MET A 271 -16.39 9.46 -11.57
N ASP A 272 -16.02 8.69 -12.58
CA ASP A 272 -16.45 8.95 -13.95
C ASP A 272 -17.90 8.51 -14.20
N ALA A 273 -18.40 8.77 -15.41
CA ALA A 273 -19.78 8.47 -15.80
C ALA A 273 -20.12 6.96 -15.78
N ASP A 274 -19.11 6.09 -15.90
CA ASP A 274 -19.26 4.63 -15.91
C ASP A 274 -19.10 4.02 -14.50
N GLY A 275 -18.93 4.86 -13.49
CA GLY A 275 -18.77 4.45 -12.10
C GLY A 275 -17.39 3.88 -11.79
N TRP A 276 -16.33 4.48 -12.34
CA TRP A 276 -14.94 4.13 -12.05
C TRP A 276 -14.17 5.29 -11.41
N PRO A 277 -13.22 4.97 -10.51
CA PRO A 277 -12.28 5.95 -9.98
C PRO A 277 -11.55 6.68 -11.10
N THR A 278 -11.39 8.00 -10.94
CA THR A 278 -10.60 8.84 -11.81
C THR A 278 -9.94 9.97 -11.01
N VAL A 279 -8.77 10.42 -11.46
CA VAL A 279 -8.11 11.63 -10.94
C VAL A 279 -8.51 12.89 -11.69
N THR A 280 -9.27 12.75 -12.79
CA THR A 280 -9.86 13.89 -13.51
C THR A 280 -11.06 14.41 -12.71
N PRO A 281 -11.11 15.71 -12.37
CA PRO A 281 -12.24 16.26 -11.63
C PRO A 281 -13.58 16.03 -12.32
N THR A 282 -14.54 15.50 -11.57
CA THR A 282 -15.95 15.39 -11.98
C THR A 282 -16.85 16.01 -10.90
N ARG A 283 -18.16 16.05 -11.14
CA ARG A 283 -19.13 16.49 -10.12
C ARG A 283 -19.29 15.47 -8.98
N THR A 284 -18.79 14.25 -9.13
CA THR A 284 -19.00 13.14 -8.20
C THR A 284 -17.66 12.72 -7.60
N LYS A 285 -17.46 12.94 -6.30
CA LYS A 285 -16.29 12.40 -5.58
C LYS A 285 -16.42 10.88 -5.42
N PHE A 286 -15.29 10.17 -5.39
CA PHE A 286 -15.29 8.79 -4.91
C PHE A 286 -15.77 8.75 -3.45
N GLN A 287 -16.67 7.82 -3.12
CA GLN A 287 -17.22 7.67 -1.78
C GLN A 287 -16.73 6.37 -1.18
N MET A 288 -15.64 6.44 -0.41
CA MET A 288 -15.15 5.28 0.34
C MET A 288 -16.17 4.81 1.36
N ALA A 289 -16.31 3.49 1.51
CA ALA A 289 -17.25 2.90 2.44
C ALA A 289 -16.94 3.33 3.89
N PRO A 290 -17.95 3.73 4.69
CA PRO A 290 -17.70 4.28 6.03
C PRO A 290 -16.97 3.36 7.01
N PHE A 291 -17.08 2.03 6.84
CA PHE A 291 -16.37 1.09 7.70
C PHE A 291 -14.85 1.14 7.48
N GLU A 292 -14.42 1.38 6.23
CA GLU A 292 -13.02 1.41 5.83
C GLU A 292 -12.36 2.71 6.29
N GLN A 293 -13.06 3.84 6.23
CA GLN A 293 -12.53 5.15 6.61
C GLN A 293 -11.96 5.18 8.05
N LYS A 294 -12.47 4.32 8.93
CA LYS A 294 -12.04 4.22 10.34
C LYS A 294 -10.55 3.93 10.50
N VAL A 295 -9.92 3.25 9.54
CA VAL A 295 -8.49 2.90 9.61
C VAL A 295 -7.59 4.11 9.42
N PHE A 296 -8.11 5.24 8.89
CA PHE A 296 -7.35 6.47 8.68
C PHE A 296 -7.48 7.48 9.83
N ALA A 297 -8.45 7.26 10.72
CA ALA A 297 -8.74 8.12 11.87
C ALA A 297 -7.95 7.62 13.08
N GLY A 298 -6.65 7.91 13.10
CA GLY A 298 -5.81 7.70 14.27
C GLY A 298 -6.22 8.62 15.43
N LYS A 299 -5.66 8.34 16.61
CA LYS A 299 -5.77 9.22 17.78
C LYS A 299 -4.84 10.41 17.68
#